data_AF-A0A3D1AZG2-F1
#
_entry.id   AF-A0A3D1AZG2-F1
#
_cell.length_a   1.000
_cell.length_b   1.000
_cell.length_c   1.000
_cell.angle_alpha   90.00
_cell.angle_beta   90.00
_cell.angle_gamma   90.00
#
_symmetry.space_group_name_H-M   'P 1'
#
loop_
_entity.id
_entity.type
_entity.pdbx_description
1 polymer ?
#
loop_
_entity_poly.entity_id
_entity_poly.type
_entity_poly.pdbx_seq_one_letter_code
_entity_poly.pdbx_strand_id
1 'polypeptide(L)'
;MLMPPPDTVQSKATSLVVIFLVFLAGAAVGAVGMRAQMHHHATHLPAWTEGGKPIVMDKWKRELNLSEAQVESIESTLDDFSRYYDNILAEGRQRVLNVLDAGQRKKFDRMVEQAKH
;
A
#
# COMPACT_ATOMS: atom_id res chain seq x y z
N MET A 1 37.85 17.58 -51.56
CA MET A 1 36.62 17.08 -50.88
C MET A 1 37.06 15.97 -49.93
N LEU A 2 37.29 16.29 -48.66
CA LEU A 2 37.52 15.31 -47.60
C LEU A 2 37.13 15.95 -46.27
N MET A 3 36.14 15.34 -45.64
CA MET A 3 35.37 15.80 -44.48
C MET A 3 36.19 15.66 -43.19
N PRO A 4 36.13 16.62 -42.24
CA PRO A 4 36.75 16.47 -40.92
C PRO A 4 35.99 15.44 -40.06
N PRO A 5 36.69 14.73 -39.15
CA PRO A 5 36.08 13.68 -38.32
C PRO A 5 35.20 14.29 -37.19
N PRO A 6 34.07 13.64 -36.84
CA PRO A 6 33.13 14.14 -35.85
C PRO A 6 33.57 13.87 -34.39
N ASP A 7 33.80 14.95 -33.65
CA ASP A 7 33.35 15.24 -32.28
C ASP A 7 33.26 14.07 -31.28
N THR A 8 34.41 13.63 -30.75
CA THR A 8 34.48 12.67 -29.62
C THR A 8 34.06 13.27 -28.26
N VAL A 9 33.83 14.59 -28.19
CA VAL A 9 33.48 15.31 -26.95
C VAL A 9 31.95 15.31 -26.71
N GLN A 10 31.14 15.16 -27.76
CA GLN A 10 29.67 15.15 -27.70
C GLN A 10 29.12 13.88 -26.98
N SER A 11 29.85 12.77 -27.03
CA SER A 11 29.41 11.47 -26.50
C SER A 11 29.35 11.41 -24.97
N LYS A 12 30.30 12.06 -24.27
CA LYS A 12 30.39 12.00 -22.80
C LYS A 12 29.28 12.79 -22.12
N ALA A 13 28.99 14.00 -22.60
CA ALA A 13 27.91 14.83 -22.05
C ALA A 13 26.53 14.20 -22.31
N THR A 14 26.32 13.64 -23.51
CA THR A 14 25.09 12.93 -23.86
C THR A 14 24.86 11.72 -22.94
N SER A 15 25.91 10.96 -22.65
CA SER A 15 25.82 9.80 -21.75
C SER A 15 25.41 10.19 -20.33
N LEU A 16 25.98 11.28 -19.79
CA LEU A 16 25.61 11.77 -18.46
C LEU A 16 24.16 12.26 -18.40
N VAL A 17 23.68 12.91 -19.45
CA VAL A 17 22.28 13.37 -19.54
C VAL A 17 21.31 12.18 -19.60
N VAL A 18 21.62 11.15 -20.39
CA VAL A 18 20.78 9.95 -20.49
C VAL A 18 20.74 9.20 -19.15
N ILE A 19 21.89 9.03 -18.47
CA ILE A 19 21.94 8.38 -17.15
C ILE A 19 21.15 9.19 -16.12
N PHE A 20 21.26 10.52 -16.14
CA PHE A 20 20.51 11.39 -15.24
C PHE A 20 19.00 11.34 -15.49
N LEU A 21 18.57 11.25 -16.76
CA LEU A 21 17.15 11.08 -17.11
C LEU A 21 16.61 9.70 -16.69
N VAL A 22 17.39 8.63 -16.87
CA VAL A 22 17.04 7.29 -16.38
C VAL A 22 16.97 7.27 -14.85
N PHE A 23 17.88 7.97 -14.18
CA PHE A 23 17.86 8.13 -12.73
C PHE A 23 16.64 8.92 -12.25
N LEU A 24 16.27 10.03 -12.92
CA LEU A 24 15.06 10.79 -12.61
C LEU A 24 13.78 9.98 -12.87
N ALA A 25 13.73 9.21 -13.96
CA ALA A 25 12.62 8.31 -14.24
C ALA A 25 12.52 7.21 -13.17
N GLY A 26 13.64 6.60 -12.80
CA GLY A 26 13.72 5.61 -11.71
C GLY A 26 13.37 6.20 -10.34
N ALA A 27 13.80 7.42 -10.04
CA ALA A 27 13.48 8.12 -8.80
C ALA A 27 12.01 8.54 -8.72
N ALA A 28 11.40 8.96 -9.83
CA ALA A 28 9.96 9.25 -9.90
C ALA A 28 9.13 7.97 -9.68
N VAL A 29 9.49 6.88 -10.35
CA VAL A 29 8.84 5.56 -10.17
C VAL A 29 9.07 5.04 -8.74
N GLY A 30 10.27 5.20 -8.19
CA GLY A 30 10.59 4.83 -6.81
C GLY A 30 9.83 5.66 -5.78
N ALA A 31 9.72 6.98 -5.96
CA ALA A 31 8.98 7.88 -5.08
C ALA A 31 7.46 7.60 -5.11
N VAL A 32 6.90 7.31 -6.29
CA VAL A 32 5.50 6.86 -6.43
C VAL A 32 5.31 5.48 -5.81
N GLY A 33 6.26 4.56 -6.00
CA GLY A 33 6.26 3.24 -5.38
C GLY A 33 6.32 3.29 -3.86
N MET A 34 7.13 4.17 -3.28
CA MET A 34 7.21 4.38 -1.83
C MET A 34 5.94 5.02 -1.28
N ARG A 35 5.29 5.95 -2.00
CA ARG A 35 3.97 6.48 -1.63
C ARG A 35 2.88 5.41 -1.69
N ALA A 36 2.91 4.53 -2.70
CA ALA A 36 1.99 3.40 -2.79
C ALA A 36 2.24 2.34 -1.70
N GLN A 37 3.51 2.07 -1.35
CA GLN A 37 3.90 1.16 -0.27
C GLN A 37 3.51 1.68 1.12
N MET A 38 3.57 3.01 1.33
CA MET A 38 3.13 3.64 2.58
C MET A 38 1.60 3.56 2.76
N HIS A 39 0.83 3.57 1.66
CA HIS A 39 -0.61 3.25 1.69
C HIS A 39 -0.90 1.75 1.77
N HIS A 40 0.02 0.88 1.35
CA HIS A 40 -0.19 -0.57 1.38
C HIS A 40 -0.01 -1.22 2.76
N HIS A 41 0.71 -0.59 3.69
CA HIS A 41 0.78 -1.02 5.08
C HIS A 41 -0.50 -0.69 5.89
N ALA A 42 -1.46 0.01 5.27
CA ALA A 42 -2.81 0.21 5.79
C ALA A 42 -3.83 -0.61 4.98
N THR A 43 -3.58 -1.91 4.80
CA THR A 43 -4.59 -2.84 4.26
C THR A 43 -5.28 -3.64 5.38
N HIS A 44 -5.68 -2.94 6.46
CA HIS A 44 -7.09 -3.08 6.85
C HIS A 44 -7.84 -2.39 5.72
N LEU A 45 -8.88 -2.93 5.10
CA LEU A 45 -9.62 -2.19 4.06
C LEU A 45 -10.08 -0.84 4.66
N PRO A 46 -9.40 0.31 4.45
CA PRO A 46 -9.73 1.55 5.18
C PRO A 46 -11.10 2.06 4.72
N ALA A 47 -11.48 1.62 3.53
CA ALA A 47 -12.71 1.91 2.86
C ALA A 47 -13.88 1.01 3.31
N TRP A 48 -13.63 -0.09 4.05
CA TRP A 48 -14.68 -0.93 4.65
C TRP A 48 -14.90 -0.59 6.12
N THR A 49 -14.93 0.71 6.42
CA THR A 49 -15.29 1.29 7.73
C THR A 49 -16.69 1.89 7.64
N GLU A 50 -17.36 2.17 8.77
CA GLU A 50 -18.74 2.71 8.78
C GLU A 50 -18.93 3.93 7.87
N GLY A 51 -17.91 4.79 7.72
CA GLY A 51 -17.96 5.96 6.84
C GLY A 51 -17.58 5.70 5.38
N GLY A 52 -16.81 4.64 5.09
CA GLY A 52 -16.31 4.33 3.74
C GLY A 52 -17.16 3.31 2.98
N LYS A 53 -17.80 2.38 3.70
CA LYS A 53 -18.64 1.30 3.15
C LYS A 53 -19.67 1.81 2.13
N PRO A 54 -20.52 2.82 2.44
CA PRO A 54 -21.53 3.28 1.50
C PRO A 54 -20.92 3.91 0.23
N ILE A 55 -19.80 4.64 0.36
CA ILE A 55 -19.14 5.31 -0.77
C ILE A 55 -18.55 4.29 -1.75
N VAL A 56 -17.89 3.25 -1.23
CA VAL A 56 -17.33 2.16 -2.04
C VAL A 56 -18.42 1.36 -2.70
N MET A 57 -19.46 1.00 -1.94
CA MET A 57 -20.55 0.18 -2.46
C MET A 57 -21.33 0.92 -3.55
N ASP A 58 -21.62 2.21 -3.35
CA ASP A 58 -22.25 3.06 -4.37
C ASP A 58 -21.42 3.15 -5.65
N LYS A 59 -20.09 3.24 -5.52
CA LYS A 59 -19.18 3.23 -6.67
C LYS A 59 -19.26 1.90 -7.41
N TRP A 60 -19.15 0.78 -6.71
CA TRP A 60 -19.16 -0.56 -7.31
C TRP A 60 -20.51 -0.89 -7.93
N LYS A 61 -21.61 -0.51 -7.29
CA LYS A 61 -22.96 -0.66 -7.85
C LYS A 61 -23.09 0.02 -9.20
N ARG A 62 -22.58 1.25 -9.34
CA ARG A 62 -22.61 1.99 -10.61
C ARG A 62 -21.65 1.42 -11.65
N GLU A 63 -20.41 1.13 -11.27
CA GLU A 63 -19.36 0.72 -12.22
C GLU A 63 -19.55 -0.72 -12.72
N LEU A 64 -20.08 -1.61 -11.87
CA LEU A 64 -20.28 -3.02 -12.17
C LEU A 64 -21.74 -3.37 -12.48
N ASN A 65 -22.64 -2.37 -12.43
CA ASN A 65 -24.08 -2.53 -12.65
C ASN A 65 -24.69 -3.65 -11.78
N LEU A 66 -24.42 -3.59 -10.48
CA LEU A 66 -24.84 -4.62 -9.53
C LEU A 66 -26.34 -4.52 -9.24
N SER A 67 -27.00 -5.68 -9.17
CA SER A 67 -28.34 -5.80 -8.59
C SER A 67 -28.30 -5.66 -7.06
N GLU A 68 -29.44 -5.35 -6.45
CA GLU A 68 -29.54 -5.24 -4.98
C GLU A 68 -29.12 -6.53 -4.26
N ALA A 69 -29.49 -7.70 -4.80
CA ALA A 69 -29.09 -9.00 -4.25
C ALA A 69 -27.57 -9.22 -4.30
N GLN A 70 -26.90 -8.71 -5.35
CA GLN A 70 -25.43 -8.78 -5.45
C GLN A 70 -24.77 -7.83 -4.47
N VAL A 71 -25.32 -6.63 -4.28
CA VAL A 71 -24.84 -5.66 -3.28
C VAL A 71 -24.90 -6.28 -1.88
N GLU A 72 -26.05 -6.82 -1.49
CA GLU A 72 -26.24 -7.47 -0.19
C GLU A 72 -25.26 -8.63 0.01
N SER A 73 -25.07 -9.48 -1.01
CA SER A 73 -24.12 -10.59 -0.95
C SER A 73 -22.66 -10.13 -0.80
N ILE A 74 -22.26 -9.08 -1.50
CA ILE A 74 -20.91 -8.51 -1.40
C ILE A 74 -20.72 -7.88 -0.03
N GLU A 75 -21.70 -7.13 0.47
CA GLU A 75 -21.66 -6.54 1.81
C GLU A 75 -21.49 -7.61 2.89
N SER A 76 -22.30 -8.66 2.85
CA SER A 76 -22.20 -9.77 3.82
C SER A 76 -20.82 -10.43 3.77
N THR A 77 -20.31 -10.68 2.56
CA THR A 77 -19.00 -11.32 2.39
C THR A 77 -17.88 -10.46 2.98
N LEU A 78 -17.88 -9.16 2.70
CA LEU A 78 -16.86 -8.24 3.21
C LEU A 78 -16.97 -8.00 4.71
N ASP A 79 -18.19 -7.96 5.27
CA ASP A 79 -18.42 -7.90 6.71
C ASP A 79 -17.86 -9.15 7.41
N ASP A 80 -18.08 -10.34 6.85
CA ASP A 80 -17.53 -11.59 7.38
C ASP A 80 -15.99 -11.62 7.31
N PHE A 81 -15.41 -11.14 6.20
CA PHE A 81 -13.96 -11.01 6.08
C PHE A 81 -13.38 -10.05 7.12
N SER A 82 -14.03 -8.90 7.35
CA SER A 82 -13.61 -7.94 8.37
C SER A 82 -13.57 -8.59 9.76
N ARG A 83 -14.65 -9.28 10.14
CA ARG A 83 -14.74 -9.97 11.44
C ARG A 83 -13.70 -11.07 11.59
N TYR A 84 -13.50 -11.88 10.55
CA TYR A 84 -12.49 -12.92 10.57
C TYR A 84 -11.08 -12.34 10.76
N TYR A 85 -10.75 -11.27 10.04
CA TYR A 85 -9.47 -10.59 10.16
C TYR A 85 -9.22 -10.04 11.58
N ASP A 86 -10.21 -9.38 12.17
CA ASP A 86 -10.12 -8.85 13.53
C ASP A 86 -9.84 -9.96 14.55
N ASN A 87 -10.52 -11.10 14.41
CA ASN A 87 -10.29 -12.26 15.27
C ASN A 87 -8.86 -12.81 15.12
N ILE A 88 -8.38 -12.98 13.89
CA ILE A 88 -7.01 -13.47 13.62
C ILE A 88 -5.96 -12.51 14.20
N LEU A 89 -6.18 -11.21 14.09
CA LEU A 89 -5.28 -10.21 14.65
C LEU A 89 -5.25 -10.25 16.19
N ALA A 90 -6.43 -10.36 16.82
CA ALA A 90 -6.55 -10.49 18.27
C ALA A 90 -5.90 -11.77 18.80
N GLU A 91 -6.15 -12.91 18.15
CA GLU A 91 -5.52 -14.18 18.49
C GLU A 91 -4.00 -14.14 18.29
N GLY A 92 -3.53 -13.57 17.19
CA GLY A 92 -2.11 -13.40 16.91
C GLY A 92 -1.42 -12.58 17.99
N ARG A 93 -2.03 -11.46 18.39
CA ARG A 93 -1.54 -10.63 19.50
C ARG A 93 -1.50 -11.43 20.80
N GLN A 94 -2.54 -12.19 21.13
CA GLN A 94 -2.59 -12.99 22.34
C GLN A 94 -1.51 -14.07 22.37
N ARG A 95 -1.28 -14.75 21.24
CA ARG A 95 -0.19 -15.74 21.11
C ARG A 95 1.17 -15.13 21.36
N VAL A 96 1.45 -13.93 20.84
CA VAL A 96 2.69 -13.21 21.13
C VAL A 96 2.80 -12.91 22.62
N LEU A 97 1.76 -12.32 23.23
CA LEU A 97 1.75 -11.98 24.66
C LEU A 97 2.00 -13.21 25.55
N ASN A 98 1.52 -14.39 25.17
CA ASN A 98 1.70 -15.61 25.95
C ASN A 98 3.16 -16.09 26.03
N VAL A 99 4.01 -15.74 25.06
CA VAL A 99 5.44 -16.11 25.03
C VAL A 99 6.31 -15.08 25.78
N LEU A 100 5.79 -13.88 26.01
CA LEU A 100 6.53 -12.78 26.62
C LEU A 100 6.42 -12.76 28.16
N ASP A 101 7.50 -12.34 28.82
CA ASP A 101 7.50 -12.00 30.25
C ASP A 101 6.77 -10.67 30.53
N ALA A 102 6.54 -10.37 31.81
CA ALA A 102 5.78 -9.18 32.23
C ALA A 102 6.40 -7.85 31.75
N GLY A 103 7.72 -7.74 31.74
CA GLY A 103 8.42 -6.53 31.26
C GLY A 103 8.34 -6.40 29.74
N GLN A 104 8.51 -7.52 29.03
CA GLN A 104 8.40 -7.61 27.58
C GLN A 104 7.00 -7.28 27.08
N ARG A 105 5.94 -7.78 27.74
CA ARG A 105 4.53 -7.46 27.41
C ARG A 105 4.28 -5.96 27.44
N LYS A 106 4.68 -5.29 28.53
CA LYS A 106 4.51 -3.84 28.68
C LYS A 106 5.27 -3.05 27.61
N LYS A 107 6.42 -3.54 27.15
CA LYS A 107 7.17 -2.93 26.04
C LYS A 107 6.46 -3.18 24.71
N PHE A 108 5.98 -4.41 24.47
CA PHE A 108 5.25 -4.78 23.27
C PHE A 108 3.98 -3.97 23.08
N ASP A 109 3.16 -3.80 24.13
CA ASP A 109 1.96 -2.97 24.05
C ASP A 109 2.27 -1.52 23.65
N ARG A 110 3.32 -0.91 24.23
CA ARG A 110 3.77 0.43 23.83
C ARG A 110 4.21 0.51 22.37
N MET A 111 4.96 -0.50 21.89
CA MET A 111 5.41 -0.55 20.49
C MET A 111 4.22 -0.67 19.53
N VAL A 112 3.20 -1.47 19.89
CA VAL A 112 1.98 -1.64 19.09
C VAL A 112 1.14 -0.36 19.08
N GLU A 113 1.00 0.34 20.20
CA GLU A 113 0.30 1.63 20.26
C GLU A 113 1.01 2.71 19.44
N GLN A 114 2.34 2.79 19.52
CA GLN A 114 3.13 3.72 18.72
C GLN A 114 3.02 3.46 17.21
N ALA A 115 2.87 2.20 16.79
CA ALA A 115 2.73 1.84 15.38
C ALA A 115 1.34 2.15 14.79
N LYS A 116 0.33 2.47 15.63
CA LYS A 116 -1.03 2.82 15.19
C LYS A 116 -1.23 4.32 14.92
N HIS A 117 -0.27 5.16 15.29
CA HIS A 117 -0.28 6.61 15.16
C HIS A 117 0.76 7.09 14.14
#